data_AF-A0A2G1X3V0-F1
#
_entry.id   AF-A0A2G1X3V0-F1
#
_cell.length_a   1.000
_cell.length_b   1.000
_cell.length_c   1.000
_cell.angle_alpha   90.00
_cell.angle_beta   90.00
_cell.angle_gamma   90.00
#
_symmetry.space_group_name_H-M   'P 1'
#
loop_
_entity.id
_entity.type
_entity.pdbx_description
1 polymer ?
#
loop_
_entity_poly.entity_id
_entity_poly.type
_entity_poly.pdbx_seq_one_letter_code
_entity_poly.pdbx_strand_id
1 'polypeptide(L)'
;MSSTNADAVDATTGPGTFDQRAAKALTESMTVLDDTLEGDLRDEEFRVYTPTGTYTVDMVAEACDCPDALHRGVRCKHQHRISYARGAVPIPGWVDRSAVDEQLGQHLSASPRIATADGRTEVFDA
;
A
#
# COMPACT_ATOMS: atom_id res chain seq x y z
N MET A 1 5.60 36.28 7.51
CA MET A 1 4.42 35.46 7.22
C MET A 1 4.63 34.86 5.84
N SER A 2 5.16 33.64 5.76
CA SER A 2 5.27 32.90 4.51
C SER A 2 4.70 31.52 4.80
N SER A 3 3.52 31.28 4.27
CA SER A 3 2.84 29.99 4.32
C SER A 3 3.65 29.01 3.48
N THR A 4 4.27 28.03 4.15
CA THR A 4 4.83 26.86 3.48
C THR A 4 3.65 26.03 2.98
N ASN A 5 3.44 25.98 1.66
CA ASN A 5 2.46 25.07 1.06
C ASN A 5 2.83 23.64 1.44
N ALA A 6 1.99 23.00 2.25
CA ALA A 6 2.11 21.62 2.68
C ALA A 6 1.57 20.61 1.64
N ASP A 7 1.26 21.07 0.42
CA ASP A 7 0.59 20.28 -0.62
C ASP A 7 1.51 19.89 -1.80
N ALA A 8 2.82 19.87 -1.61
CA ALA A 8 3.70 19.28 -2.61
C ALA A 8 3.56 17.76 -2.54
N VAL A 9 2.72 17.21 -3.41
CA VAL A 9 2.60 15.77 -3.69
C VAL A 9 4.00 15.19 -3.89
N ASP A 10 4.49 14.46 -2.90
CA ASP A 10 5.79 13.81 -2.99
C ASP A 10 5.71 12.70 -4.05
N ALA A 11 6.63 12.78 -5.01
CA ALA A 11 6.58 12.22 -6.35
C ALA A 11 6.84 10.70 -6.39
N THR A 12 6.13 9.93 -5.56
CA THR A 12 6.06 8.46 -5.71
C THR A 12 5.15 8.02 -6.87
N THR A 13 4.52 8.97 -7.56
CA THR A 13 3.57 8.78 -8.66
C THR A 13 4.18 8.92 -10.07
N GLY A 14 5.49 9.22 -10.18
CA GLY A 14 6.19 9.41 -11.45
C GLY A 14 6.62 8.09 -12.14
N PRO A 15 6.71 8.04 -13.49
CA PRO A 15 7.34 6.91 -14.18
C PRO A 15 8.79 6.73 -13.71
N GLY A 16 9.08 5.61 -13.05
CA GLY A 16 10.40 5.28 -12.48
C GLY A 16 10.40 4.92 -11.00
N THR A 17 9.37 5.32 -10.22
CA THR A 17 9.19 4.91 -8.81
C THR A 17 8.21 3.76 -8.65
N PHE A 18 7.33 3.55 -9.65
CA PHE A 18 6.44 2.41 -9.72
C PHE A 18 7.17 1.20 -10.32
N ASP A 19 7.58 0.28 -9.46
CA ASP A 19 8.32 -0.91 -9.85
C ASP A 19 7.41 -2.16 -9.96
N GLN A 20 8.02 -3.31 -10.27
CA GLN A 20 7.30 -4.57 -10.38
C GLN A 20 6.64 -5.01 -9.06
N ARG A 21 7.18 -4.61 -7.91
CA ARG A 21 6.61 -4.95 -6.60
C ARG A 21 5.37 -4.11 -6.31
N ALA A 22 5.41 -2.84 -6.67
CA ALA A 22 4.25 -1.95 -6.62
C ALA A 22 3.13 -2.46 -7.54
N ALA A 23 3.47 -2.90 -8.77
CA ALA A 23 2.50 -3.51 -9.68
C ALA A 23 1.84 -4.75 -9.04
N LYS A 24 2.63 -5.69 -8.54
CA LYS A 24 2.12 -6.90 -7.86
C LYS A 24 1.30 -6.59 -6.61
N ALA A 25 1.68 -5.56 -5.87
CA ALA A 25 0.94 -5.09 -4.70
C ALA A 25 -0.48 -4.63 -5.03
N LEU A 26 -0.69 -4.08 -6.23
CA LEU A 26 -2.00 -3.66 -6.69
C LEU A 26 -2.78 -4.81 -7.33
N THR A 27 -2.14 -5.72 -8.06
CA THR A 27 -2.85 -6.68 -8.92
C THR A 27 -3.00 -8.10 -8.36
N GLU A 28 -2.14 -8.52 -7.42
CA GLU A 28 -2.24 -9.87 -6.84
C GLU A 28 -3.22 -9.88 -5.67
N SER A 29 -4.04 -10.93 -5.57
CA SER A 29 -4.99 -11.12 -4.48
C SER A 29 -4.29 -11.19 -3.13
N MET A 30 -4.53 -10.19 -2.26
CA MET A 30 -3.91 -10.11 -0.93
C MET A 30 -4.83 -9.45 0.10
N THR A 31 -5.16 -10.16 1.18
CA THR A 31 -5.94 -9.59 2.28
C THR A 31 -5.00 -8.95 3.30
N VAL A 32 -5.32 -7.72 3.74
CA VAL A 32 -4.55 -7.01 4.78
C VAL A 32 -5.45 -6.81 6.00
N LEU A 33 -5.01 -7.30 7.15
CA LEU A 33 -5.68 -7.10 8.44
C LEU A 33 -4.78 -6.29 9.38
N ASP A 34 -5.40 -5.47 10.23
CA ASP A 34 -4.75 -4.73 11.30
C ASP A 34 -5.11 -5.32 12.69
N ASP A 35 -4.61 -4.69 13.74
CA ASP A 35 -4.79 -5.06 15.15
C ASP A 35 -6.26 -5.11 15.59
N THR A 36 -7.16 -4.44 14.88
CA THR A 36 -8.60 -4.48 15.19
C THR A 36 -9.25 -5.83 14.86
N LEU A 37 -8.64 -6.58 13.94
CA LEU A 37 -9.09 -7.91 13.51
C LEU A 37 -8.14 -9.04 13.94
N GLU A 38 -6.86 -8.73 14.17
CA GLU A 38 -5.80 -9.66 14.59
C GLU A 38 -5.17 -9.16 15.90
N GLY A 39 -5.73 -9.56 17.03
CA GLY A 39 -5.38 -8.99 18.35
C GLY A 39 -3.98 -9.31 18.88
N ASP A 40 -3.15 -10.03 18.13
CA ASP A 40 -1.73 -10.25 18.42
C ASP A 40 -0.79 -9.22 17.75
N LEU A 41 -1.33 -8.34 16.90
CA LEU A 41 -0.57 -7.28 16.23
C LEU A 41 -0.48 -6.01 17.08
N ARG A 42 0.60 -5.26 16.90
CA ARG A 42 0.72 -3.85 17.32
C ARG A 42 0.08 -2.90 16.28
N ASP A 43 -0.18 -1.65 16.66
CA ASP A 43 -0.79 -0.62 15.80
C ASP A 43 -0.05 -0.42 14.45
N GLU A 44 1.28 -0.54 14.46
CA GLU A 44 2.15 -0.44 13.28
C GLU A 44 2.27 -1.74 12.47
N GLU A 45 1.75 -2.84 13.01
CA GLU A 45 1.84 -4.17 12.42
C GLU A 45 0.58 -4.58 11.67
N PHE A 46 0.80 -5.45 10.69
CA PHE A 46 -0.23 -5.93 9.79
C PHE A 46 -0.01 -7.38 9.49
N ARG A 47 -1.11 -8.10 9.31
CA ARG A 47 -1.11 -9.44 8.74
C ARG A 47 -1.52 -9.37 7.27
N VAL A 48 -0.66 -9.87 6.40
CA VAL A 48 -0.94 -9.96 4.95
C VAL A 48 -1.12 -11.43 4.58
N TYR A 49 -2.33 -11.79 4.16
CA TYR A 49 -2.67 -13.11 3.66
C TYR A 49 -2.56 -13.12 2.14
N THR A 50 -1.84 -14.11 1.61
CA THR A 50 -1.67 -14.34 0.18
C THR A 50 -1.99 -15.81 -0.13
N PRO A 51 -2.25 -16.18 -1.39
CA PRO A 51 -2.44 -17.58 -1.77
C PRO A 51 -1.26 -18.50 -1.42
N THR A 52 -0.05 -17.93 -1.26
CA THR A 52 1.19 -18.68 -1.05
C THR A 52 1.75 -18.59 0.37
N GLY A 53 1.09 -17.86 1.27
CA GLY A 53 1.57 -17.67 2.63
C GLY A 53 1.00 -16.45 3.32
N THR A 54 1.35 -16.34 4.59
CA THR A 54 0.92 -15.27 5.48
C THR A 54 2.17 -14.59 6.05
N TYR A 55 2.17 -13.27 6.08
CA TYR A 55 3.33 -12.46 6.43
C TYR A 55 2.95 -11.38 7.43
N THR A 56 3.78 -11.17 8.45
CA THR A 56 3.69 -10.01 9.34
C THR A 56 4.56 -8.89 8.80
N VAL A 57 3.99 -7.68 8.75
CA VAL A 57 4.64 -6.48 8.26
C VAL A 57 4.58 -5.41 9.34
N ASP A 58 5.73 -4.85 9.70
CA ASP A 58 5.84 -3.67 10.55
C ASP A 58 6.15 -2.47 9.65
N MET A 59 5.19 -1.56 9.52
CA MET A 59 5.31 -0.41 8.62
C MET A 59 6.19 0.72 9.18
N VAL A 60 6.42 0.75 10.50
CA VAL A 60 7.30 1.74 11.14
C VAL A 60 8.76 1.29 11.06
N ALA A 61 9.03 0.01 11.31
CA ALA A 61 10.34 -0.59 11.16
C ALA A 61 10.72 -0.87 9.69
N GLU A 62 9.79 -0.64 8.76
CA GLU A 62 9.91 -1.01 7.34
C GLU A 62 10.30 -2.48 7.14
N ALA A 63 9.81 -3.36 8.01
CA ALA A 63 10.17 -4.76 8.05
C ALA A 63 9.02 -5.66 7.60
N CYS A 64 9.36 -6.74 6.89
CA CYS A 64 8.44 -7.81 6.56
C CYS A 64 9.16 -9.15 6.69
N ASP A 65 8.49 -10.15 7.26
CA ASP A 65 9.03 -11.51 7.41
C ASP A 65 9.01 -12.33 6.10
N CYS A 66 8.59 -11.76 4.98
CA CYS A 66 8.57 -12.45 3.70
C CYS A 66 9.99 -12.67 3.14
N PRO A 67 10.22 -13.74 2.34
CA PRO A 67 11.54 -14.04 1.79
C PRO A 67 12.15 -12.91 0.94
N ASP A 68 11.33 -12.12 0.23
CA ASP A 68 11.83 -11.03 -0.61
C ASP A 68 12.44 -9.89 0.24
N ALA A 69 11.79 -9.52 1.34
CA ALA A 69 12.32 -8.53 2.28
C ALA A 69 13.54 -9.09 3.03
N LEU A 70 13.44 -10.29 3.59
CA LEU A 70 14.51 -10.90 4.39
C LEU A 70 15.81 -11.14 3.61
N HIS A 71 15.71 -11.58 2.35
CA HIS A 71 16.90 -11.94 1.56
C HIS A 71 17.46 -10.79 0.74
N ARG A 72 16.64 -9.79 0.38
CA ARG A 72 17.09 -8.69 -0.49
C ARG A 72 17.20 -7.35 0.21
N GLY A 73 16.63 -7.19 1.41
CA GLY A 73 16.65 -5.91 2.14
C GLY A 73 15.93 -4.80 1.38
N VAL A 74 14.86 -5.14 0.66
CA VAL A 74 14.08 -4.21 -0.18
C VAL A 74 12.66 -4.06 0.36
N ARG A 75 12.01 -2.97 -0.02
CA ARG A 75 10.58 -2.80 0.19
C ARG A 75 9.81 -3.81 -0.65
N CYS A 76 9.24 -4.82 0.02
CA CYS A 76 8.56 -5.93 -0.65
C CYS A 76 7.13 -5.53 -1.10
N LYS A 77 6.51 -6.38 -1.94
CA LYS A 77 5.13 -6.16 -2.40
C LYS A 77 4.12 -6.02 -1.24
N HIS A 78 4.34 -6.67 -0.09
CA HIS A 78 3.42 -6.61 1.05
C HIS A 78 3.42 -5.23 1.72
N GLN A 79 4.59 -4.59 1.84
CA GLN A 79 4.70 -3.21 2.35
C GLN A 79 4.04 -2.21 1.37
N HIS A 80 4.24 -2.42 0.06
CA HIS A 80 3.51 -1.65 -0.96
C HIS A 80 2.00 -1.86 -0.84
N ARG A 81 1.53 -3.10 -0.68
CA ARG A 81 0.11 -3.46 -0.55
C ARG A 81 -0.54 -2.70 0.60
N ILE A 82 0.08 -2.72 1.78
CA ILE A 82 -0.41 -2.00 2.95
C ILE A 82 -0.48 -0.49 2.71
N SER A 83 0.55 0.07 2.06
CA SER A 83 0.61 1.52 1.78
C SER A 83 -0.54 1.97 0.87
N TYR A 84 -0.83 1.19 -0.17
CA TYR A 84 -1.96 1.45 -1.05
C TYR A 84 -3.29 1.20 -0.34
N ALA A 85 -3.41 0.12 0.44
CA ALA A 85 -4.63 -0.27 1.13
C ALA A 85 -5.07 0.78 2.16
N ARG A 86 -4.13 1.37 2.91
CA ARG A 86 -4.40 2.48 3.85
C ARG A 86 -4.52 3.84 3.17
N GLY A 87 -4.27 3.95 1.87
CA GLY A 87 -4.23 5.22 1.16
C GLY A 87 -3.09 6.15 1.60
N ALA A 88 -2.05 5.61 2.26
CA ALA A 88 -0.85 6.34 2.66
C ALA A 88 0.02 6.72 1.46
N VAL A 89 0.01 5.89 0.42
CA VAL A 89 0.54 6.19 -0.91
C VAL A 89 -0.62 6.12 -1.89
N PRO A 90 -0.90 7.18 -2.68
CA PRO A 90 -1.95 7.12 -3.68
C PRO A 90 -1.56 6.18 -4.83
N ILE A 91 -2.52 5.40 -5.31
CA ILE A 91 -2.43 4.64 -6.56
C ILE A 91 -2.18 5.64 -7.69
N PRO A 92 -1.23 5.38 -8.62
CA PRO A 92 -1.03 6.27 -9.75
C PRO A 92 -2.27 6.35 -10.66
N GLY A 93 -2.66 7.55 -11.06
CA GLY A 93 -3.89 7.78 -11.84
C GLY A 93 -3.90 7.17 -13.25
N TRP A 94 -2.74 6.73 -13.74
CA TRP A 94 -2.60 6.04 -15.03
C TRP A 94 -2.75 4.51 -14.93
N VAL A 95 -2.88 3.95 -13.72
CA VAL A 95 -3.08 2.51 -13.51
C VAL A 95 -4.44 2.09 -14.07
N ASP A 96 -4.46 0.92 -14.74
CA ASP A 96 -5.72 0.26 -15.13
C ASP A 96 -6.46 -0.19 -13.87
N ARG A 97 -7.56 0.52 -13.56
CA ARG A 97 -8.40 0.25 -12.39
C ARG A 97 -8.93 -1.18 -12.36
N SER A 98 -9.21 -1.78 -13.53
CA SER A 98 -9.76 -3.14 -13.62
C SER A 98 -8.74 -4.23 -13.29
N ALA A 99 -7.44 -3.89 -13.28
CA ALA A 99 -6.39 -4.81 -12.89
C ALA A 99 -6.08 -4.75 -11.38
N VAL A 100 -6.59 -3.75 -10.65
CA VAL A 100 -6.41 -3.65 -9.21
C VAL A 100 -7.27 -4.70 -8.53
N ASP A 101 -6.72 -5.37 -7.52
CA ASP A 101 -7.42 -6.33 -6.68
C ASP A 101 -8.66 -5.68 -6.06
N GLU A 102 -9.84 -6.21 -6.40
CA GLU A 102 -11.17 -5.77 -5.95
C GLU A 102 -11.32 -5.74 -4.42
N GLN A 103 -10.46 -6.46 -3.68
CA GLN A 103 -10.48 -6.52 -2.21
C GLN A 103 -9.49 -5.53 -1.56
N LEU A 104 -8.87 -4.63 -2.33
CA LEU A 104 -7.90 -3.65 -1.80
C LEU A 104 -8.52 -2.78 -0.70
N GLY A 105 -7.97 -2.91 0.52
CA GLY A 105 -8.39 -2.12 1.67
C GLY A 105 -9.70 -2.56 2.34
N GLN A 106 -10.35 -3.63 1.88
CA GLN A 106 -11.67 -4.08 2.36
C GLN A 106 -11.79 -4.24 3.89
N HIS A 107 -10.69 -4.61 4.56
CA HIS A 107 -10.67 -4.93 5.99
C HIS A 107 -9.99 -3.86 6.85
N LEU A 108 -9.67 -2.71 6.27
CA LEU A 108 -9.04 -1.62 6.99
C LEU A 108 -10.05 -0.50 7.25
N SER A 109 -9.88 0.20 8.38
CA SER A 109 -10.69 1.39 8.66
C SER A 109 -10.38 2.56 7.73
N ALA A 110 -9.19 2.55 7.09
CA ALA A 110 -8.78 3.54 6.10
C ALA A 110 -9.10 3.06 4.68
N SER A 111 -9.34 4.02 3.77
CA SER A 111 -9.67 3.72 2.37
C SER A 111 -8.48 3.95 1.43
N PRO A 112 -8.29 3.09 0.41
CA PRO A 112 -7.34 3.33 -0.66
C PRO A 112 -7.63 4.66 -1.38
N ARG A 113 -6.59 5.26 -1.96
CA ARG A 113 -6.71 6.52 -2.72
C ARG A 113 -6.06 6.39 -4.08
N ILE A 114 -6.57 7.11 -5.07
CA ILE A 114 -5.97 7.20 -6.42
C ILE A 114 -5.72 8.65 -6.80
N ALA A 115 -4.59 8.90 -7.45
CA ALA A 115 -4.23 10.22 -7.93
C ALA A 115 -5.10 10.61 -9.13
N THR A 116 -5.55 11.87 -9.17
CA THR A 116 -6.35 12.45 -10.25
C THR A 116 -5.47 13.27 -11.20
N ALA A 117 -5.94 13.52 -12.42
CA ALA A 117 -5.17 14.22 -13.45
C ALA A 117 -4.78 15.67 -13.09
N ASP A 118 -5.51 16.29 -12.16
CA ASP A 118 -5.27 17.63 -11.64
C ASP A 118 -4.32 17.66 -10.43
N GLY A 119 -3.68 16.53 -10.11
CA GLY A 119 -2.70 16.40 -9.02
C GLY A 119 -3.31 16.24 -7.63
N ARG A 120 -4.62 16.01 -7.52
CA ARG A 120 -5.29 15.67 -6.26
C ARG A 120 -5.37 14.15 -6.07
N THR A 121 -6.08 13.72 -5.03
CA THR A 121 -6.42 12.32 -4.81
C THR A 121 -7.91 12.16 -4.51
N GLU A 122 -8.50 11.07 -4.97
CA GLU A 122 -9.86 10.64 -4.61
C GLU A 122 -9.81 9.28 -3.91
N VAL A 123 -10.90 8.92 -3.22
CA VAL A 123 -11.05 7.56 -2.67
C VAL A 123 -11.16 6.59 -3.86
N PHE A 124 -10.39 5.50 -3.80
CA PHE A 124 -10.46 4.45 -4.79
C PHE A 124 -11.48 3.40 -4.31
N ASP A 125 -12.60 3.33 -5.02
CA ASP A 125 -13.58 2.27 -4.88
C ASP A 125 -13.18 1.13 -5.82
N ALA A 126 -12.78 0.00 -5.23
CA ALA A 126 -12.33 -1.20 -5.93
C ALA A 126 -13.51 -1.99 -6.52
#